data_AF-A0A357GZN8-F1
#
_entry.id   AF-A0A357GZN8-F1
#
_cell.length_a   1.000
_cell.length_b   1.000
_cell.length_c   1.000
_cell.angle_alpha   90.00
_cell.angle_beta   90.00
_cell.angle_gamma   90.00
#
_symmetry.space_group_name_H-M   'P 1'
#
loop_
_entity.id
_entity.type
_entity.pdbx_description
1 polymer ?
#
loop_
_entity_poly.entity_id
_entity_poly.type
_entity_poly.pdbx_seq_one_letter_code
_entity_poly.pdbx_strand_id
1 'polypeptide(L)'
;MSIDQETSIEVRKAAAAMEFGGAVKEFRLDQSSIFVSAIEKMEGMDHGPNHTEGDPKEHSELYVAELNSYVRNREGDFSAEEVRLLRLAGTLHDIGKAETLKYDVVSGKQNEVVGAAVEQIEQAQNLKLRLLAEVSGKSTEEITVLSGGKRADLLKQHEAVLQVRLIAVAKEYPALAANFRGHDKKSAEMSKNVIQESGLELSADDAELLDYLLSNHMNLLDLADLSETDLEDPKKMQGIGKIFENAFVEGEKGSRKINTRKIKLLLALTYADNASTHHRGDSDSDREAAFKRIVEVVEKLKIAIEPVLEKETQDKKVDDSLTEAFKDQGGLSAVLKGKGFQGKQIGEANAKVKEFVRNNLDQDQNGLNEKIRGFVQSL
;
A
#
# COMPACT_ATOMS: atom_id res chain seq x y z
N MET A 1 -31.92 12.03 -10.46
CA MET A 1 -31.07 13.06 -9.82
C MET A 1 -31.79 14.38 -9.95
N SER A 2 -31.95 15.14 -8.86
CA SER A 2 -32.51 16.49 -8.93
C SER A 2 -31.44 17.46 -9.44
N ILE A 3 -31.86 18.50 -10.15
CA ILE A 3 -30.99 19.55 -10.73
C ILE A 3 -30.06 20.20 -9.67
N ASP A 4 -30.43 20.16 -8.39
CA ASP A 4 -29.61 20.63 -7.26
C ASP A 4 -28.36 19.78 -7.00
N GLN A 5 -28.39 18.47 -7.24
CA GLN A 5 -27.26 17.58 -6.96
C GLN A 5 -26.16 17.70 -8.03
N GLU A 6 -26.53 17.76 -9.30
CA GLU A 6 -25.58 17.96 -10.41
C GLU A 6 -24.88 19.32 -10.30
N THR A 7 -25.63 20.39 -9.99
CA THR A 7 -25.07 21.73 -9.79
C THR A 7 -24.08 21.75 -8.61
N SER A 8 -24.33 20.96 -7.56
CA SER A 8 -23.42 20.85 -6.40
C SER A 8 -22.11 20.11 -6.72
N ILE A 9 -22.14 19.10 -7.59
CA ILE A 9 -20.96 18.32 -7.97
C ILE A 9 -20.04 19.14 -8.87
N GLU A 10 -20.58 19.83 -9.87
CA GLU A 10 -19.80 20.67 -10.77
C GLU A 10 -19.10 21.82 -10.03
N VAL A 11 -19.76 22.42 -9.02
CA VAL A 11 -19.13 23.42 -8.16
C VAL A 11 -17.99 22.81 -7.32
N ARG A 12 -18.17 21.60 -6.79
CA ARG A 12 -17.12 20.88 -6.04
C ARG A 12 -15.92 20.55 -6.94
N LYS A 13 -16.16 20.08 -8.17
CA LYS A 13 -15.11 19.83 -9.17
C LYS A 13 -14.34 21.10 -9.52
N ALA A 14 -15.03 22.21 -9.77
CA ALA A 14 -14.37 23.48 -10.08
C ALA A 14 -13.49 23.96 -8.91
N ALA A 15 -13.96 23.85 -7.67
CA ALA A 15 -13.16 24.17 -6.49
C ALA A 15 -11.95 23.23 -6.35
N ALA A 16 -12.15 21.94 -6.61
CA ALA A 16 -11.10 20.93 -6.56
C ALA A 16 -10.00 21.17 -7.61
N ALA A 17 -10.38 21.52 -8.84
CA ALA A 17 -9.44 21.90 -9.90
C ALA A 17 -8.60 23.13 -9.52
N MET A 18 -9.20 24.10 -8.80
CA MET A 18 -8.46 25.26 -8.29
C MET A 18 -7.44 24.87 -7.21
N GLU A 19 -7.82 24.00 -6.26
CA GLU A 19 -6.91 23.51 -5.22
C GLU A 19 -5.76 22.69 -5.83
N PHE A 20 -6.07 21.80 -6.78
CA PHE A 20 -5.08 21.02 -7.53
C PHE A 20 -4.13 21.92 -8.32
N GLY A 21 -4.65 22.90 -9.07
CA GLY A 21 -3.83 23.88 -9.79
C GLY A 21 -2.96 24.73 -8.86
N GLY A 22 -3.43 24.98 -7.63
CA GLY A 22 -2.62 25.59 -6.56
C GLY A 22 -1.42 24.73 -6.18
N ALA A 23 -1.63 23.43 -5.94
CA ALA A 23 -0.57 22.48 -5.62
C ALA A 23 0.42 22.30 -6.79
N VAL A 24 -0.06 22.22 -8.03
CA VAL A 24 0.79 22.16 -9.24
C VAL A 24 1.76 23.34 -9.29
N LYS A 25 1.27 24.56 -9.02
CA LYS A 25 2.10 25.78 -8.97
C LYS A 25 3.04 25.80 -7.78
N GLU A 26 2.56 25.40 -6.60
CA GLU A 26 3.36 25.33 -5.36
C GLU A 26 4.62 24.48 -5.57
N PHE A 27 4.46 23.32 -6.23
CA PHE A 27 5.54 22.36 -6.46
C PHE A 27 6.20 22.48 -7.84
N ARG A 28 5.78 23.45 -8.66
CA ARG A 28 6.30 23.70 -10.03
C ARG A 28 6.19 22.46 -10.94
N LEU A 29 5.15 21.64 -10.74
CA LEU A 29 4.97 20.40 -11.50
C LEU A 29 4.66 20.65 -12.98
N ASP A 30 4.16 21.84 -13.30
CA ASP A 30 3.97 22.34 -14.66
C ASP A 30 5.29 22.48 -15.45
N GLN A 31 6.43 22.48 -14.76
CA GLN A 31 7.76 22.48 -15.38
C GLN A 31 8.24 21.07 -15.77
N SER A 32 7.58 20.02 -15.27
CA SER A 32 7.89 18.64 -15.65
C SER A 32 7.09 18.22 -16.88
N SER A 33 7.80 17.89 -17.96
CA SER A 33 7.19 17.34 -19.18
C SER A 33 6.51 16.00 -18.92
N ILE A 34 7.04 15.21 -17.98
CA ILE A 34 6.45 13.92 -17.58
C ILE A 34 5.11 14.14 -16.88
N PHE A 35 5.04 15.09 -15.94
CA PHE A 35 3.80 15.40 -15.24
C PHE A 35 2.74 15.95 -16.20
N VAL A 36 3.11 16.94 -17.02
CA VAL A 36 2.18 17.54 -17.99
C VAL A 36 1.64 16.48 -18.95
N SER A 37 2.51 15.65 -19.53
CA SER A 37 2.07 14.58 -20.44
C SER A 37 1.19 13.54 -19.74
N ALA A 38 1.47 13.21 -18.47
CA ALA A 38 0.64 12.27 -17.72
C ALA A 38 -0.77 12.83 -17.46
N ILE A 39 -0.87 14.10 -17.04
CA ILE A 39 -2.16 14.78 -16.81
C ILE A 39 -2.97 14.88 -18.09
N GLU A 40 -2.34 15.26 -19.22
CA GLU A 40 -3.01 15.30 -20.53
C GLU A 40 -3.52 13.93 -20.98
N LYS A 41 -2.78 12.84 -20.70
CA LYS A 41 -3.22 11.47 -21.02
C LYS A 41 -4.38 11.02 -20.16
N MET A 42 -4.43 11.44 -18.90
CA MET A 42 -5.49 11.08 -17.95
C MET A 42 -6.79 11.82 -18.25
N GLU A 43 -6.74 12.99 -18.87
CA GLU A 43 -7.93 13.74 -19.27
C GLU A 43 -8.76 12.96 -20.32
N GLY A 44 -10.04 12.77 -20.02
CA GLY A 44 -10.99 11.98 -20.81
C GLY A 44 -10.74 10.47 -20.81
N MET A 45 -9.82 9.97 -19.97
CA MET A 45 -9.55 8.54 -19.82
C MET A 45 -10.70 7.86 -19.06
N ASP A 46 -11.02 6.63 -19.45
CA ASP A 46 -11.95 5.78 -18.71
C ASP A 46 -11.33 5.37 -17.37
N HIS A 47 -11.84 5.95 -16.27
CA HIS A 47 -11.37 5.68 -14.91
C HIS A 47 -11.84 4.31 -14.38
N GLY A 48 -12.62 3.58 -15.16
CA GLY A 48 -13.08 2.24 -14.85
C GLY A 48 -14.50 2.20 -14.27
N PRO A 49 -15.09 1.00 -14.23
CA PRO A 49 -16.54 0.82 -14.10
C PRO A 49 -17.11 1.23 -12.74
N ASN A 50 -16.24 1.37 -11.73
CA ASN A 50 -16.65 1.67 -10.37
C ASN A 50 -16.64 3.18 -10.08
N HIS A 51 -16.13 4.01 -10.99
CA HIS A 51 -15.94 5.44 -10.77
C HIS A 51 -17.05 6.23 -11.47
N THR A 52 -17.65 7.19 -10.78
CA THR A 52 -18.69 8.09 -11.34
C THR A 52 -18.28 9.56 -11.28
N GLU A 53 -17.17 9.84 -10.62
CA GLU A 53 -16.60 11.16 -10.43
C GLU A 53 -16.03 11.77 -11.71
N GLY A 54 -15.63 10.95 -12.70
CA GLY A 54 -15.05 11.45 -13.94
C GLY A 54 -13.89 10.60 -14.44
N ASP A 55 -12.93 11.27 -15.08
CA ASP A 55 -11.66 10.68 -15.48
C ASP A 55 -10.63 10.69 -14.31
N PRO A 56 -9.48 10.01 -14.45
CA PRO A 56 -8.46 9.99 -13.40
C PRO A 56 -7.87 11.36 -13.04
N LYS A 57 -7.92 12.35 -13.94
CA LYS A 57 -7.48 13.72 -13.64
C LYS A 57 -8.50 14.39 -12.71
N GLU A 58 -9.80 14.29 -13.01
CA GLU A 58 -10.87 14.80 -12.14
C GLU A 58 -10.82 14.14 -10.75
N HIS A 59 -10.54 12.84 -10.67
CA HIS A 59 -10.31 12.18 -9.38
C HIS A 59 -9.11 12.74 -8.64
N SER A 60 -7.98 12.96 -9.32
CA SER A 60 -6.79 13.56 -8.72
C SER A 60 -7.07 14.98 -8.17
N GLU A 61 -7.90 15.74 -8.86
CA GLU A 61 -8.33 17.07 -8.42
C GLU A 61 -9.18 16.96 -7.13
N LEU A 62 -10.20 16.11 -7.15
CA LEU A 62 -11.06 15.86 -5.98
C LEU A 62 -10.26 15.33 -4.79
N TYR A 63 -9.32 14.41 -5.03
CA TYR A 63 -8.44 13.84 -4.04
C TYR A 63 -7.67 14.92 -3.28
N VAL A 64 -7.03 15.85 -3.99
CA VAL A 64 -6.26 16.93 -3.37
C VAL A 64 -7.17 17.84 -2.52
N ALA A 65 -8.39 18.12 -3.00
CA ALA A 65 -9.36 18.91 -2.25
C ALA A 65 -9.81 18.21 -0.95
N GLU A 66 -10.10 16.91 -1.01
CA GLU A 66 -10.48 16.11 0.17
C GLU A 66 -9.32 15.96 1.15
N LEU A 67 -8.10 15.79 0.66
CA LEU A 67 -6.90 15.76 1.49
C LEU A 67 -6.69 17.10 2.23
N ASN A 68 -6.85 18.22 1.52
CA ASN A 68 -6.76 19.54 2.13
C ASN A 68 -7.89 19.80 3.13
N SER A 69 -9.10 19.32 2.86
CA SER A 69 -10.21 19.37 3.82
C SER A 69 -9.89 18.57 5.08
N TYR A 70 -9.41 17.34 4.93
CA TYR A 70 -9.03 16.45 6.03
C TYR A 70 -7.98 17.07 6.94
N VAL A 71 -6.90 17.57 6.34
CA VAL A 71 -5.79 18.19 7.08
C VAL A 71 -6.22 19.48 7.78
N ARG A 72 -7.04 20.32 7.14
CA ARG A 72 -7.60 21.54 7.77
C ARG A 72 -8.46 21.23 8.98
N ASN A 73 -9.29 20.19 8.89
CA ASN A 73 -10.18 19.78 9.99
C ASN A 73 -9.44 19.09 11.15
N ARG A 74 -8.14 18.80 10.96
CA ARG A 74 -7.24 18.19 11.94
C ARG A 74 -6.02 19.07 12.18
N GLU A 75 -6.23 20.38 12.19
CA GLU A 75 -5.18 21.35 12.47
C GLU A 75 -4.52 21.03 13.82
N GLY A 76 -3.20 20.80 13.80
CA GLY A 76 -2.43 20.36 14.96
C GLY A 76 -1.97 18.89 14.92
N ASP A 77 -2.61 18.03 14.13
CA ASP A 77 -2.20 16.61 14.00
C ASP A 77 -1.02 16.41 13.04
N PHE A 78 -0.81 17.37 12.14
CA PHE A 78 0.20 17.34 11.08
C PHE A 78 1.16 18.53 11.19
N SER A 79 2.46 18.28 11.03
CA SER A 79 3.44 19.36 10.87
C SER A 79 3.29 20.03 9.49
N ALA A 80 3.78 21.26 9.34
CA ALA A 80 3.73 21.96 8.05
C ALA A 80 4.45 21.18 6.93
N GLU A 81 5.54 20.50 7.26
CA GLU A 81 6.30 19.64 6.34
C GLU A 81 5.50 18.39 5.94
N GLU A 82 4.80 17.77 6.89
CA GLU A 82 3.91 16.64 6.60
C GLU A 82 2.73 17.04 5.71
N VAL A 83 2.11 18.21 5.96
CA VAL A 83 1.05 18.74 5.11
C VAL A 83 1.55 18.99 3.69
N ARG A 84 2.73 19.60 3.56
CA ARG A 84 3.36 19.85 2.27
C ARG A 84 3.65 18.55 1.52
N LEU A 85 4.19 17.55 2.22
CA LEU A 85 4.48 16.23 1.63
C LEU A 85 3.20 15.51 1.22
N LEU A 86 2.13 15.56 2.03
CA LEU A 86 0.82 14.99 1.71
C LEU A 86 0.23 15.61 0.45
N ARG A 87 0.28 16.95 0.31
CA ARG A 87 -0.21 17.62 -0.91
C ARG A 87 0.56 17.20 -2.14
N LEU A 88 1.89 17.11 -2.04
CA LEU A 88 2.73 16.62 -3.14
C LEU A 88 2.36 15.17 -3.50
N ALA A 89 2.25 14.29 -2.50
CA ALA A 89 1.84 12.91 -2.69
C ALA A 89 0.45 12.80 -3.33
N GLY A 90 -0.54 13.54 -2.84
CA GLY A 90 -1.89 13.55 -3.40
C GLY A 90 -1.94 14.06 -4.84
N THR A 91 -1.11 15.05 -5.18
CA THR A 91 -1.02 15.57 -6.56
C THR A 91 -0.37 14.56 -7.51
N LEU A 92 0.48 13.68 -7.00
CA LEU A 92 1.22 12.69 -7.78
C LEU A 92 0.66 11.25 -7.68
N HIS A 93 -0.33 10.99 -6.83
CA HIS A 93 -0.72 9.62 -6.45
C HIS A 93 -1.14 8.76 -7.64
N ASP A 94 -1.80 9.38 -8.63
CA ASP A 94 -2.43 8.71 -9.75
C ASP A 94 -1.73 8.90 -11.09
N ILE A 95 -0.63 9.65 -11.17
CA ILE A 95 0.05 9.95 -12.45
C ILE A 95 0.50 8.68 -13.19
N GLY A 96 0.72 7.58 -12.47
CA GLY A 96 1.03 6.27 -13.02
C GLY A 96 -0.10 5.69 -13.88
N LYS A 97 -1.36 6.10 -13.67
CA LYS A 97 -2.51 5.64 -14.46
C LYS A 97 -2.33 5.94 -15.96
N ALA A 98 -1.65 7.04 -16.29
CA ALA A 98 -1.30 7.42 -17.66
C ALA A 98 -0.49 6.34 -18.43
N GLU A 99 0.24 5.49 -17.73
CA GLU A 99 1.12 4.45 -18.31
C GLU A 99 0.67 3.02 -17.97
N THR A 100 -0.36 2.87 -17.14
CA THR A 100 -0.84 1.54 -16.68
C THR A 100 -2.24 1.19 -17.13
N LEU A 101 -2.92 2.04 -17.90
CA LEU A 101 -4.23 1.74 -18.45
C LEU A 101 -4.20 0.43 -19.25
N LYS A 102 -5.04 -0.51 -18.84
CA LYS A 102 -5.30 -1.75 -19.57
C LYS A 102 -6.80 -1.99 -19.62
N TYR A 103 -7.27 -2.60 -20.70
CA TYR A 103 -8.61 -3.16 -20.77
C TYR A 103 -8.54 -4.67 -20.57
N ASP A 104 -9.45 -5.17 -19.75
CA ASP A 104 -9.69 -6.60 -19.60
C ASP A 104 -11.19 -6.87 -19.51
N VAL A 105 -11.56 -8.14 -19.71
CA VAL A 105 -12.91 -8.61 -19.45
C VAL A 105 -13.23 -8.39 -17.98
N VAL A 106 -14.41 -7.84 -17.70
CA VAL A 106 -14.91 -7.61 -16.35
C VAL A 106 -14.78 -8.87 -15.49
N SER A 107 -14.22 -8.71 -14.29
CA SER A 107 -14.29 -9.73 -13.25
C SER A 107 -15.70 -9.84 -12.69
N GLY A 108 -15.99 -10.88 -11.89
CA GLY A 108 -17.28 -11.03 -11.21
C GLY A 108 -17.67 -9.79 -10.40
N LYS A 109 -16.75 -9.29 -9.54
CA LYS A 109 -16.95 -8.07 -8.72
C LYS A 109 -17.20 -6.83 -9.59
N GLN A 110 -16.47 -6.67 -10.70
CA GLN A 110 -16.71 -5.55 -11.61
C GLN A 110 -18.06 -5.69 -12.33
N ASN A 111 -18.47 -6.92 -12.66
CA ASN A 111 -19.72 -7.16 -13.35
C ASN A 111 -20.96 -6.89 -12.49
N GLU A 112 -20.83 -6.93 -11.16
CA GLU A 112 -21.88 -6.48 -10.24
C GLU A 112 -22.22 -5.00 -10.46
N VAL A 113 -21.24 -4.19 -10.88
CA VAL A 113 -21.41 -2.75 -11.15
C VAL A 113 -21.75 -2.47 -12.61
N VAL A 114 -21.05 -3.14 -13.54
CA VAL A 114 -21.26 -2.98 -14.98
C VAL A 114 -22.62 -3.53 -15.42
N GLY A 115 -23.03 -4.67 -14.84
CA GLY A 115 -24.27 -5.35 -15.20
C GLY A 115 -24.26 -5.94 -16.62
N ALA A 116 -23.11 -6.39 -17.12
CA ALA A 116 -23.02 -7.00 -18.44
C ALA A 116 -23.67 -8.40 -18.44
N ALA A 117 -24.43 -8.69 -19.50
CA ALA A 117 -25.01 -10.00 -19.73
C ALA A 117 -23.92 -11.05 -20.02
N VAL A 118 -24.22 -12.33 -19.76
CA VAL A 118 -23.27 -13.44 -19.97
C VAL A 118 -22.76 -13.44 -21.42
N GLU A 119 -23.65 -13.21 -22.38
CA GLU A 119 -23.32 -13.17 -23.80
C GLU A 119 -22.35 -12.01 -24.14
N GLN A 120 -22.45 -10.88 -23.44
CA GLN A 120 -21.54 -9.74 -23.64
C GLN A 120 -20.14 -10.06 -23.08
N ILE A 121 -20.08 -10.76 -21.94
CA ILE A 121 -18.82 -11.24 -21.34
C ILE A 121 -18.15 -12.24 -22.29
N GLU A 122 -18.90 -13.21 -22.81
CA GLU A 122 -18.40 -14.17 -23.81
C GLU A 122 -17.90 -13.47 -25.08
N GLN A 123 -18.62 -12.46 -25.57
CA GLN A 123 -18.20 -11.65 -26.71
C GLN A 123 -16.87 -10.92 -26.44
N ALA A 124 -16.69 -10.31 -25.27
CA ALA A 124 -15.45 -9.65 -24.89
C ALA A 124 -14.27 -10.63 -24.75
N GLN A 125 -14.52 -11.83 -24.20
CA GLN A 125 -13.51 -12.89 -24.12
C GLN A 125 -13.08 -13.37 -25.51
N ASN A 126 -14.04 -13.62 -26.39
CA ASN A 126 -13.79 -14.05 -27.77
C ASN A 126 -13.06 -12.95 -28.56
N LEU A 127 -13.41 -11.68 -28.37
CA LEU A 127 -12.71 -10.55 -28.95
C LEU A 127 -11.24 -10.52 -28.51
N LYS A 128 -10.98 -10.64 -27.20
CA LYS A 128 -9.62 -10.64 -26.65
C LYS A 128 -8.78 -11.78 -27.24
N LEU A 129 -9.36 -12.98 -27.35
CA LEU A 129 -8.69 -14.14 -27.97
C LEU A 129 -8.40 -13.91 -29.46
N ARG A 130 -9.37 -13.38 -30.21
CA ARG A 130 -9.20 -13.07 -31.63
C ARG A 130 -8.11 -12.02 -31.85
N LEU A 131 -8.12 -10.93 -31.07
CA LEU A 131 -7.08 -9.91 -31.17
C LEU A 131 -5.70 -10.47 -30.80
N LEU A 132 -5.61 -11.34 -29.79
CA LEU A 132 -4.36 -12.04 -29.47
C LEU A 132 -3.89 -12.93 -30.62
N ALA A 133 -4.82 -13.64 -31.28
CA ALA A 133 -4.55 -14.46 -32.47
C ALA A 133 -3.92 -13.62 -33.59
N GLU A 134 -4.55 -12.49 -33.90
CA GLU A 134 -4.08 -11.55 -34.92
C GLU A 134 -2.68 -11.00 -34.61
N VAL A 135 -2.42 -10.52 -33.39
CA VAL A 135 -1.12 -9.91 -33.04
C VAL A 135 0.00 -10.93 -32.87
N SER A 136 -0.33 -12.20 -32.58
CA SER A 136 0.65 -13.29 -32.43
C SER A 136 0.87 -14.10 -33.71
N GLY A 137 0.06 -13.87 -34.75
CA GLY A 137 0.10 -14.66 -35.99
C GLY A 137 -0.34 -16.11 -35.80
N LYS A 138 -1.13 -16.40 -34.76
CA LYS A 138 -1.70 -17.73 -34.45
C LYS A 138 -3.18 -17.76 -34.77
N SER A 139 -3.76 -18.96 -34.89
CA SER A 139 -5.21 -19.14 -34.94
C SER A 139 -5.83 -19.05 -33.54
N THR A 140 -7.11 -18.72 -33.45
CA THR A 140 -7.86 -18.71 -32.19
C THR A 140 -7.91 -20.10 -31.56
N GLU A 141 -8.04 -21.16 -32.37
CA GLU A 141 -8.03 -22.55 -31.92
C GLU A 141 -6.67 -22.91 -31.32
N GLU A 142 -5.56 -22.51 -31.96
CA GLU A 142 -4.20 -22.74 -31.45
C GLU A 142 -4.02 -22.10 -30.08
N ILE A 143 -4.49 -20.87 -29.89
CA ILE A 143 -4.44 -20.18 -28.58
C ILE A 143 -5.35 -20.88 -27.56
N THR A 144 -6.52 -21.33 -27.99
CA THR A 144 -7.54 -21.96 -27.13
C THR A 144 -7.03 -23.26 -26.51
N VAL A 145 -6.20 -24.02 -27.23
CA VAL A 145 -5.61 -25.27 -26.75
C VAL A 145 -4.27 -25.10 -26.03
N LEU A 146 -3.70 -23.89 -25.98
CA LEU A 146 -2.49 -23.63 -25.19
C LEU A 146 -2.75 -23.92 -23.71
N SER A 147 -1.79 -24.58 -23.07
CA SER A 147 -1.77 -24.70 -21.61
C SER A 147 -1.72 -23.31 -20.97
N GLY A 148 -2.25 -23.19 -19.75
CA GLY A 148 -2.36 -21.90 -19.04
C GLY A 148 -1.05 -21.11 -19.00
N GLY A 149 0.08 -21.78 -18.72
CA GLY A 149 1.41 -21.13 -18.72
C GLY A 149 1.82 -20.59 -20.09
N LYS A 150 1.67 -21.39 -21.16
CA LYS A 150 2.02 -20.97 -22.52
C LYS A 150 1.13 -19.83 -23.03
N ARG A 151 -0.16 -19.82 -22.66
CA ARG A 151 -1.06 -18.71 -22.99
C ARG A 151 -0.66 -17.43 -22.25
N ALA A 152 -0.30 -17.54 -20.97
CA ALA A 152 0.15 -16.39 -20.18
C ALA A 152 1.44 -15.77 -20.76
N ASP A 153 2.40 -16.60 -21.17
CA ASP A 153 3.63 -16.14 -21.81
C ASP A 153 3.34 -15.42 -23.13
N LEU A 154 2.43 -15.97 -23.96
CA LEU A 154 2.03 -15.35 -25.21
C LEU A 154 1.34 -13.99 -24.99
N LEU A 155 0.43 -13.91 -24.01
CA LEU A 155 -0.21 -12.66 -23.61
C LEU A 155 0.84 -11.61 -23.21
N LYS A 156 1.84 -12.01 -22.41
CA LYS A 156 2.91 -11.10 -21.97
C LYS A 156 3.78 -10.61 -23.13
N GLN A 157 4.08 -11.48 -24.10
CA GLN A 157 4.89 -11.12 -25.27
C GLN A 157 4.20 -10.09 -26.18
N HIS A 158 2.88 -10.14 -26.29
CA HIS A 158 2.10 -9.29 -27.18
C HIS A 158 1.24 -8.23 -26.45
N GLU A 159 1.43 -8.05 -25.14
CA GLU A 159 0.55 -7.24 -24.29
C GLU A 159 0.40 -5.81 -24.81
N ALA A 160 1.51 -5.13 -25.13
CA ALA A 160 1.48 -3.73 -25.56
C ALA A 160 0.61 -3.52 -26.82
N VAL A 161 0.80 -4.35 -27.85
CA VAL A 161 0.03 -4.25 -29.10
C VAL A 161 -1.43 -4.66 -28.87
N LEU A 162 -1.67 -5.70 -28.07
CA LEU A 162 -3.01 -6.14 -27.71
C LEU A 162 -3.80 -5.03 -26.99
N GLN A 163 -3.17 -4.34 -26.04
CA GLN A 163 -3.83 -3.27 -25.28
C GLN A 163 -4.19 -2.07 -26.17
N VAL A 164 -3.32 -1.68 -27.12
CA VAL A 164 -3.67 -0.64 -28.12
C VAL A 164 -4.92 -1.04 -28.91
N ARG A 165 -5.03 -2.31 -29.32
CA ARG A 165 -6.21 -2.81 -30.03
C ARG A 165 -7.45 -2.82 -29.15
N LEU A 166 -7.33 -3.24 -27.88
CA LEU A 166 -8.44 -3.28 -26.94
C LEU A 166 -8.95 -1.88 -26.60
N ILE A 167 -8.07 -0.90 -26.36
CA ILE A 167 -8.45 0.50 -26.11
C ILE A 167 -9.26 1.07 -27.27
N ALA A 168 -8.88 0.77 -28.51
CA ALA A 168 -9.57 1.28 -29.70
C ALA A 168 -11.02 0.77 -29.84
N VAL A 169 -11.34 -0.40 -29.28
CA VAL A 169 -12.66 -1.03 -29.39
C VAL A 169 -13.44 -1.04 -28.08
N ALA A 170 -12.83 -0.68 -26.95
CA ALA A 170 -13.41 -0.83 -25.62
C ALA A 170 -14.80 -0.18 -25.48
N LYS A 171 -15.02 0.99 -26.10
CA LYS A 171 -16.31 1.69 -26.08
C LYS A 171 -17.46 0.91 -26.72
N GLU A 172 -17.17 -0.06 -27.58
CA GLU A 172 -18.16 -0.90 -28.25
C GLU A 172 -18.49 -2.19 -27.46
N TYR A 173 -17.71 -2.50 -26.42
CA TYR A 173 -17.80 -3.74 -25.66
C TYR A 173 -17.99 -3.46 -24.17
N PRO A 174 -19.24 -3.40 -23.66
CA PRO A 174 -19.54 -3.06 -22.26
C PRO A 174 -18.85 -3.96 -21.22
N ALA A 175 -18.52 -5.20 -21.60
CA ALA A 175 -17.82 -6.14 -20.74
C ALA A 175 -16.28 -5.98 -20.75
N LEU A 176 -15.72 -5.00 -21.47
CA LEU A 176 -14.32 -4.60 -21.34
C LEU A 176 -14.23 -3.40 -20.40
N ALA A 177 -13.51 -3.58 -19.29
CA ALA A 177 -13.32 -2.55 -18.28
C ALA A 177 -11.87 -2.10 -18.20
N ALA A 178 -11.68 -0.79 -18.06
CA ALA A 178 -10.39 -0.20 -17.72
C ALA A 178 -9.91 -0.69 -16.35
N ASN A 179 -8.59 -0.91 -16.25
CA ASN A 179 -7.91 -1.24 -15.01
C ASN A 179 -6.51 -0.62 -14.99
N PHE A 180 -6.04 -0.32 -13.78
CA PHE A 180 -4.81 0.42 -13.52
C PHE A 180 -3.89 -0.35 -12.57
N ARG A 181 -3.74 -1.66 -12.80
CA ARG A 181 -2.95 -2.49 -11.89
C ARG A 181 -1.49 -2.02 -11.87
N GLY A 182 -1.00 -1.70 -10.68
CA GLY A 182 0.38 -1.24 -10.48
C GLY A 182 0.59 0.27 -10.68
N HIS A 183 -0.47 1.08 -10.79
CA HIS A 183 -0.35 2.53 -10.93
C HIS A 183 0.32 3.17 -9.71
N ASP A 184 0.12 2.64 -8.50
CA ASP A 184 0.82 3.01 -7.26
C ASP A 184 2.35 3.01 -7.43
N LYS A 185 2.90 1.88 -7.89
CA LYS A 185 4.34 1.73 -8.12
C LYS A 185 4.80 2.58 -9.29
N LYS A 186 3.97 2.71 -10.34
CA LYS A 186 4.31 3.53 -11.50
C LYS A 186 4.31 5.02 -11.17
N SER A 187 3.38 5.49 -10.33
CA SER A 187 3.34 6.85 -9.78
C SER A 187 4.60 7.13 -8.97
N ALA A 188 5.00 6.22 -8.07
CA ALA A 188 6.25 6.34 -7.33
C ALA A 188 7.48 6.42 -8.26
N GLU A 189 7.56 5.55 -9.27
CA GLU A 189 8.63 5.59 -10.29
C GLU A 189 8.67 6.92 -11.05
N MET A 190 7.52 7.37 -11.55
CA MET A 190 7.41 8.62 -12.32
C MET A 190 7.70 9.85 -11.47
N SER A 191 7.28 9.86 -10.20
CA SER A 191 7.45 10.99 -9.28
C SER A 191 8.90 11.42 -9.12
N LYS A 192 9.85 10.47 -9.15
CA LYS A 192 11.29 10.74 -9.04
C LYS A 192 11.78 11.66 -10.15
N ASN A 193 11.39 11.36 -11.38
CA ASN A 193 11.75 12.18 -12.54
C ASN A 193 10.97 13.49 -12.56
N VAL A 194 9.69 13.47 -12.16
CA VAL A 194 8.88 14.70 -12.04
C VAL A 194 9.51 15.69 -11.05
N ILE A 195 9.92 15.23 -9.87
CA ILE A 195 10.58 16.05 -8.86
C ILE A 195 11.88 16.65 -9.39
N GLN A 196 12.68 15.83 -10.08
CA GLN A 196 13.92 16.26 -10.71
C GLN A 196 13.68 17.35 -11.76
N GLU A 197 12.73 17.15 -12.69
CA GLU A 197 12.40 18.12 -13.73
C GLU A 197 11.80 19.41 -13.16
N SER A 198 11.01 19.31 -12.09
CA SER A 198 10.38 20.46 -11.42
C SER A 198 11.39 21.31 -10.63
N GLY A 199 12.60 20.80 -10.42
CA GLY A 199 13.62 21.42 -9.58
C GLY A 199 13.21 21.54 -8.12
N LEU A 200 12.39 20.59 -7.65
CA LEU A 200 11.91 20.54 -6.28
C LEU A 200 12.96 19.85 -5.40
N GLU A 201 13.45 20.56 -4.38
CA GLU A 201 14.38 19.97 -3.40
C GLU A 201 13.59 19.31 -2.26
N LEU A 202 13.83 18.01 -2.07
CA LEU A 202 13.34 17.23 -0.93
C LEU A 202 14.52 16.73 -0.11
N SER A 203 14.34 16.63 1.21
CA SER A 203 15.29 15.91 2.06
C SER A 203 15.32 14.43 1.68
N ALA A 204 16.41 13.71 2.01
CA ALA A 204 16.48 12.27 1.76
C ALA A 204 15.31 11.52 2.42
N ASP A 205 15.00 11.92 3.66
CA ASP A 205 13.91 11.34 4.45
C ASP A 205 12.53 11.59 3.80
N ASP A 206 12.27 12.80 3.30
CA ASP A 206 11.00 13.10 2.63
C ASP A 206 10.89 12.45 1.25
N ALA A 207 11.99 12.31 0.52
CA ALA A 207 12.01 11.60 -0.75
C ALA A 207 11.70 10.10 -0.56
N GLU A 208 12.29 9.47 0.47
CA GLU A 208 11.98 8.08 0.85
C GLU A 208 10.52 7.94 1.30
N LEU A 209 10.05 8.88 2.12
CA LEU A 209 8.68 8.87 2.61
C LEU A 209 7.66 9.09 1.48
N LEU A 210 7.94 9.97 0.52
CA LEU A 210 7.08 10.16 -0.65
C LEU A 210 7.00 8.89 -1.51
N ASP A 211 8.14 8.28 -1.82
CA ASP A 211 8.20 7.02 -2.59
C ASP A 211 7.37 5.92 -1.88
N TYR A 212 7.50 5.84 -0.56
CA TYR A 212 6.70 4.95 0.26
C TYR A 212 5.20 5.28 0.17
N LEU A 213 4.80 6.54 0.34
CA LEU A 213 3.39 6.95 0.30
C LEU A 213 2.75 6.62 -1.04
N LEU A 214 3.41 6.96 -2.15
CA LEU A 214 2.93 6.68 -3.50
C LEU A 214 2.84 5.18 -3.78
N SER A 215 3.84 4.40 -3.36
CA SER A 215 3.87 2.95 -3.60
C SER A 215 2.87 2.16 -2.74
N ASN A 216 2.25 2.78 -1.73
CA ASN A 216 1.43 2.08 -0.74
C ASN A 216 0.06 2.73 -0.49
N HIS A 217 -0.32 3.78 -1.24
CA HIS A 217 -1.56 4.53 -1.00
C HIS A 217 -2.83 3.68 -1.12
N MET A 218 -2.78 2.57 -1.89
CA MET A 218 -3.89 1.63 -2.06
C MET A 218 -3.95 0.53 -0.98
N ASN A 219 -2.88 0.33 -0.19
CA ASN A 219 -2.75 -0.87 0.66
C ASN A 219 -3.78 -0.97 1.78
N LEU A 220 -4.37 0.15 2.20
CA LEU A 220 -5.33 0.19 3.28
C LEU A 220 -6.78 0.03 2.80
N LEU A 221 -7.06 0.16 1.51
CA LEU A 221 -8.43 0.11 0.98
C LEU A 221 -9.03 -1.29 1.10
N ASP A 222 -8.22 -2.34 0.93
CA ASP A 222 -8.67 -3.73 1.12
C ASP A 222 -9.15 -4.01 2.55
N LEU A 223 -8.78 -3.17 3.54
CA LEU A 223 -9.26 -3.29 4.91
C LEU A 223 -10.72 -2.83 5.08
N ALA A 224 -11.25 -2.02 4.15
CA ALA A 224 -12.63 -1.55 4.19
C ALA A 224 -13.66 -2.66 3.97
N ASP A 225 -13.26 -3.70 3.23
CA ASP A 225 -14.06 -4.87 2.85
C ASP A 225 -14.08 -5.96 3.95
N LEU A 226 -13.33 -5.78 5.05
CA LEU A 226 -13.31 -6.72 6.16
C LEU A 226 -14.56 -6.58 7.03
N SER A 227 -15.26 -7.69 7.23
CA SER A 227 -16.35 -7.80 8.20
C SER A 227 -15.82 -7.94 9.63
N GLU A 228 -16.65 -7.67 10.64
CA GLU A 228 -16.29 -7.96 12.04
C GLU A 228 -15.88 -9.44 12.24
N THR A 229 -16.57 -10.37 11.58
CA THR A 229 -16.22 -11.79 11.61
C THR A 229 -14.86 -12.11 10.98
N ASP A 230 -14.41 -11.31 10.00
CA ASP A 230 -13.08 -11.48 9.42
C ASP A 230 -11.97 -11.05 10.38
N LEU A 231 -12.26 -10.07 11.23
CA LEU A 231 -11.35 -9.59 12.27
C LEU A 231 -11.24 -10.58 13.44
N GLU A 232 -12.23 -11.45 13.60
CA GLU A 232 -12.23 -12.51 14.61
C GLU A 232 -11.56 -13.81 14.11
N ASP A 233 -11.41 -14.00 12.78
CA ASP A 233 -10.74 -15.17 12.20
C ASP A 233 -9.21 -15.08 12.35
N PRO A 234 -8.58 -15.96 13.16
CA PRO A 234 -7.14 -15.92 13.38
C PRO A 234 -6.30 -16.09 12.11
N LYS A 235 -6.79 -16.84 11.11
CA LYS A 235 -6.07 -17.07 9.85
C LYS A 235 -6.11 -15.84 8.96
N LYS A 236 -7.26 -15.16 8.87
CA LYS A 236 -7.39 -13.89 8.12
C LYS A 236 -6.55 -12.81 8.79
N MET A 237 -6.66 -12.67 10.10
CA MET A 237 -5.85 -11.73 10.87
C MET A 237 -4.34 -11.99 10.77
N GLN A 238 -3.91 -13.24 10.63
CA GLN A 238 -2.49 -13.54 10.37
C GLN A 238 -2.02 -13.01 9.01
N GLY A 239 -2.85 -13.12 7.96
CA GLY A 239 -2.54 -12.56 6.64
C GLY A 239 -2.48 -11.04 6.66
N ILE A 240 -3.48 -10.41 7.25
CA ILE A 240 -3.58 -8.95 7.41
C ILE A 240 -2.42 -8.42 8.27
N GLY A 241 -2.10 -9.11 9.37
CA GLY A 241 -0.98 -8.77 10.25
C GLY A 241 0.35 -8.75 9.52
N LYS A 242 0.60 -9.68 8.58
CA LYS A 242 1.80 -9.65 7.74
C LYS A 242 1.84 -8.45 6.80
N ILE A 243 0.70 -8.07 6.22
CA ILE A 243 0.62 -6.87 5.37
C ILE A 243 0.94 -5.62 6.20
N PHE A 244 0.34 -5.52 7.40
CA PHE A 244 0.62 -4.43 8.33
C PHE A 244 2.07 -4.39 8.77
N GLU A 245 2.67 -5.53 9.15
CA GLU A 245 4.09 -5.60 9.51
C GLU A 245 4.98 -5.13 8.35
N ASN A 246 4.74 -5.62 7.14
CA ASN A 246 5.53 -5.23 5.97
C ASN A 246 5.39 -3.74 5.62
N ALA A 247 4.21 -3.17 5.83
CA ALA A 247 3.96 -1.77 5.53
C ALA A 247 4.51 -0.84 6.62
N PHE A 248 4.30 -1.16 7.89
CA PHE A 248 4.42 -0.19 8.99
C PHE A 248 5.46 -0.55 10.04
N VAL A 249 6.09 -1.73 9.98
CA VAL A 249 7.14 -2.11 10.93
C VAL A 249 8.50 -1.96 10.28
N GLU A 250 9.36 -1.16 10.91
CA GLU A 250 10.69 -0.84 10.42
C GLU A 250 11.77 -1.27 11.41
N GLY A 251 12.99 -1.42 10.90
CA GLY A 251 14.17 -1.80 11.67
C GLY A 251 14.52 -3.28 11.54
N GLU A 252 15.70 -3.63 12.04
CA GLU A 252 16.15 -5.03 12.05
C GLU A 252 15.44 -5.83 13.13
N LYS A 253 15.43 -7.16 13.00
CA LYS A 253 14.91 -8.07 14.04
C LYS A 253 15.49 -7.72 15.42
N GLY A 254 14.59 -7.54 16.39
CA GLY A 254 14.90 -7.11 17.77
C GLY A 254 15.20 -5.62 17.96
N SER A 255 15.01 -4.81 16.92
CA SER A 255 14.92 -3.35 16.99
C SER A 255 13.72 -2.83 16.19
N ARG A 256 12.81 -3.74 15.85
CA ARG A 256 11.64 -3.47 15.02
C ARG A 256 10.68 -2.57 15.79
N LYS A 257 10.14 -1.54 15.13
CA LYS A 257 9.14 -0.64 15.71
C LYS A 257 8.07 -0.26 14.69
N ILE A 258 6.88 0.04 15.19
CA ILE A 258 5.79 0.57 14.36
C ILE A 258 6.13 2.02 13.98
N ASN A 259 6.13 2.33 12.69
CA ASN A 259 6.28 3.68 12.16
C ASN A 259 4.90 4.37 12.14
N THR A 260 4.60 5.04 13.24
CA THR A 260 3.35 5.79 13.42
C THR A 260 3.21 6.97 12.46
N ARG A 261 4.32 7.56 11.99
CA ARG A 261 4.31 8.62 10.97
C ARG A 261 3.76 8.08 9.64
N LYS A 262 4.26 6.93 9.17
CA LYS A 262 3.78 6.28 7.95
C LYS A 262 2.30 5.91 8.03
N ILE A 263 1.86 5.37 9.16
CA ILE A 263 0.43 5.06 9.40
C ILE A 263 -0.41 6.34 9.28
N LYS A 264 -0.03 7.41 9.99
CA LYS A 264 -0.77 8.67 10.02
C LYS A 264 -0.92 9.26 8.61
N LEU A 265 0.16 9.31 7.85
CA LEU A 265 0.16 9.89 6.50
C LEU A 265 -0.59 9.01 5.49
N LEU A 266 -0.42 7.68 5.53
CA LEU A 266 -1.20 6.79 4.67
C LEU A 266 -2.70 6.85 4.98
N LEU A 267 -3.10 6.96 6.25
CA LEU A 267 -4.51 7.15 6.61
C LEU A 267 -5.09 8.46 6.05
N ALA A 268 -4.32 9.54 5.99
CA ALA A 268 -4.76 10.79 5.36
C ALA A 268 -4.97 10.62 3.85
N LEU A 269 -4.05 9.92 3.17
CA LEU A 269 -4.16 9.59 1.75
C LEU A 269 -5.34 8.64 1.46
N THR A 270 -5.54 7.63 2.30
CA THR A 270 -6.68 6.70 2.20
C THR A 270 -8.02 7.40 2.46
N TYR A 271 -8.06 8.36 3.39
CA TYR A 271 -9.26 9.19 3.57
C TYR A 271 -9.58 9.95 2.29
N ALA A 272 -8.59 10.63 1.72
CA ALA A 272 -8.77 11.43 0.51
C ALA A 272 -9.28 10.58 -0.65
N ASP A 273 -8.68 9.41 -0.87
CA ASP A 273 -9.10 8.49 -1.93
C ASP A 273 -10.54 8.01 -1.75
N ASN A 274 -10.87 7.59 -0.52
CA ASN A 274 -12.20 7.11 -0.19
C ASN A 274 -13.25 8.23 -0.27
N ALA A 275 -12.91 9.47 0.07
CA ALA A 275 -13.82 10.62 0.02
C ALA A 275 -13.97 11.22 -1.38
N SER A 276 -12.97 11.09 -2.25
CA SER A 276 -13.00 11.55 -3.65
C SER A 276 -13.63 10.53 -4.59
N THR A 277 -13.54 9.24 -4.27
CA THR A 277 -14.14 8.17 -5.07
C THR A 277 -15.66 8.15 -4.94
N HIS A 278 -16.38 8.28 -6.06
CA HIS A 278 -17.84 8.18 -6.08
C HIS A 278 -18.25 6.86 -6.71
N HIS A 279 -18.33 5.82 -5.89
CA HIS A 279 -18.84 4.53 -6.33
C HIS A 279 -20.34 4.57 -6.61
N ARG A 280 -20.76 3.87 -7.66
CA ARG A 280 -22.16 3.78 -8.05
C ARG A 280 -22.96 3.06 -6.97
N GLY A 281 -23.80 3.81 -6.24
CA GLY A 281 -24.66 3.27 -5.18
C GLY A 281 -24.18 3.60 -3.76
N ASP A 282 -22.96 4.13 -3.60
CA ASP A 282 -22.40 4.45 -2.29
C ASP A 282 -22.78 5.86 -1.85
N SER A 283 -23.35 5.98 -0.65
CA SER A 283 -23.59 7.27 0.00
C SER A 283 -22.33 7.80 0.69
N ASP A 284 -22.33 9.10 1.03
CA ASP A 284 -21.28 9.68 1.88
C ASP A 284 -21.15 8.93 3.22
N SER A 285 -22.28 8.46 3.76
CA SER A 285 -22.30 7.68 5.01
C SER A 285 -21.62 6.32 4.86
N ASP A 286 -21.74 5.68 3.69
CA ASP A 286 -21.10 4.38 3.43
C ASP A 286 -19.59 4.55 3.34
N ARG A 287 -19.14 5.61 2.65
CA ARG A 287 -17.73 6.01 2.57
C ARG A 287 -17.15 6.33 3.94
N GLU A 288 -17.84 7.13 4.76
CA GLU A 288 -17.36 7.46 6.10
C GLU A 288 -17.28 6.21 7.00
N ALA A 289 -18.28 5.32 6.91
CA ALA A 289 -18.26 4.06 7.64
C ALA A 289 -17.11 3.15 7.17
N ALA A 290 -16.84 3.08 5.87
CA ALA A 290 -15.70 2.34 5.32
C ALA A 290 -14.36 2.85 5.86
N PHE A 291 -14.14 4.17 5.84
CA PHE A 291 -12.92 4.75 6.40
C PHE A 291 -12.78 4.50 7.91
N LYS A 292 -13.87 4.61 8.68
CA LYS A 292 -13.86 4.28 10.12
C LYS A 292 -13.44 2.84 10.37
N ARG A 293 -13.94 1.87 9.57
CA ARG A 293 -13.50 0.47 9.65
C ARG A 293 -12.00 0.33 9.41
N ILE A 294 -11.45 1.00 8.38
CA ILE A 294 -10.00 0.97 8.12
C ILE A 294 -9.22 1.44 9.35
N VAL A 295 -9.60 2.57 9.94
CA VAL A 295 -8.95 3.14 11.14
C VAL A 295 -9.01 2.16 12.32
N GLU A 296 -10.18 1.58 12.58
CA GLU A 296 -10.36 0.60 13.66
C GLU A 296 -9.49 -0.66 13.47
N VAL A 297 -9.39 -1.16 12.25
CA VAL A 297 -8.56 -2.33 11.92
C VAL A 297 -7.08 -2.00 12.13
N VAL A 298 -6.63 -0.83 11.67
CA VAL A 298 -5.26 -0.36 11.87
C VAL A 298 -4.91 -0.26 13.35
N GLU A 299 -5.79 0.29 14.19
CA GLU A 299 -5.56 0.38 15.64
C GLU A 299 -5.56 -1.01 16.31
N LYS A 300 -6.46 -1.91 15.93
CA LYS A 300 -6.47 -3.30 16.43
C LYS A 300 -5.16 -4.02 16.09
N LEU A 301 -4.66 -3.86 14.86
CA LEU A 301 -3.40 -4.47 14.42
C LEU A 301 -2.20 -3.90 15.18
N LYS A 302 -2.16 -2.58 15.39
CA LYS A 302 -1.14 -1.92 16.20
C LYS A 302 -1.09 -2.49 17.62
N ILE A 303 -2.24 -2.56 18.30
CA ILE A 303 -2.35 -3.13 19.66
C ILE A 303 -1.92 -4.59 19.69
N ALA A 304 -2.23 -5.38 18.66
CA ALA A 304 -1.86 -6.79 18.59
C ALA A 304 -0.36 -7.02 18.34
N ILE A 305 0.28 -6.18 17.53
CA ILE A 305 1.67 -6.34 17.09
C ILE A 305 2.67 -5.73 18.08
N GLU A 306 2.31 -4.63 18.74
CA GLU A 306 3.22 -3.88 19.62
C GLU A 306 3.85 -4.75 20.74
N PRO A 307 3.09 -5.61 21.48
CA PRO A 307 3.68 -6.50 22.48
C PRO A 307 4.63 -7.55 21.88
N VAL A 308 4.40 -7.97 20.64
CA VAL A 308 5.27 -8.93 19.94
C VAL A 308 6.61 -8.28 19.62
N LEU A 309 6.59 -7.04 19.11
CA LEU A 309 7.82 -6.29 18.81
C LEU A 309 8.59 -5.91 20.07
N GLU A 310 7.90 -5.53 21.14
CA GLU A 310 8.52 -5.27 22.44
C GLU A 310 9.24 -6.52 22.96
N LYS A 311 8.55 -7.66 22.94
CA LYS A 311 9.14 -8.95 23.35
C LYS A 311 10.36 -9.30 22.50
N GLU A 312 10.29 -9.15 21.18
CA GLU A 312 11.45 -9.39 20.30
C GLU A 312 12.64 -8.48 20.64
N THR A 313 12.37 -7.23 20.97
CA THR A 313 13.40 -6.26 21.35
C THR A 313 14.03 -6.64 22.69
N GLN A 314 13.22 -7.04 23.67
CA GLN A 314 13.72 -7.55 24.94
C GLN A 314 14.54 -8.84 24.77
N ASP A 315 14.05 -9.77 23.95
CA ASP A 315 14.74 -11.04 23.67
C ASP A 315 16.10 -10.81 23.00
N LYS A 316 16.20 -9.85 22.06
CA LYS A 316 17.48 -9.45 21.47
C LYS A 316 18.43 -8.83 22.51
N LYS A 317 17.95 -7.93 23.37
CA LYS A 317 18.79 -7.36 24.44
C LYS A 317 19.35 -8.44 25.38
N VAL A 318 18.54 -9.46 25.69
CA VAL A 318 18.99 -10.63 26.47
C VAL A 318 20.10 -11.37 25.71
N ASP A 319 19.88 -11.68 24.44
CA ASP A 319 20.83 -12.45 23.63
C ASP A 319 22.14 -11.68 23.39
N ASP A 320 22.08 -10.36 23.19
CA ASP A 320 23.25 -9.48 23.06
C ASP A 320 24.04 -9.40 24.37
N SER A 321 23.34 -9.28 25.50
CA SER A 321 23.97 -9.27 26.84
C SER A 321 24.65 -10.60 27.15
N LEU A 322 24.05 -11.73 26.75
CA LEU A 322 24.65 -13.05 26.92
C LEU A 322 25.87 -13.24 26.00
N THR A 323 25.78 -12.75 24.77
CA THR A 323 26.89 -12.77 23.82
C THR A 323 28.09 -12.00 24.39
N GLU A 324 27.86 -10.80 24.90
CA GLU A 324 28.92 -9.97 25.46
C GLU A 324 29.47 -10.55 26.77
N ALA A 325 28.60 -11.02 27.68
CA ALA A 325 29.03 -11.62 28.95
C ALA A 325 29.94 -12.85 28.75
N PHE A 326 29.76 -13.61 27.66
CA PHE A 326 30.51 -14.84 27.39
C PHE A 326 31.33 -14.82 26.10
N LYS A 327 31.65 -13.63 25.59
CA LYS A 327 32.41 -13.41 24.35
C LYS A 327 33.73 -14.17 24.31
N ASP A 328 34.45 -14.18 25.43
CA ASP A 328 35.77 -14.83 25.54
C ASP A 328 35.69 -16.32 25.92
N GLN A 329 34.48 -16.86 26.14
CA GLN A 329 34.27 -18.22 26.63
C GLN A 329 33.59 -19.13 25.59
N GLY A 330 33.49 -18.69 24.34
CA GLY A 330 32.81 -19.43 23.28
C GLY A 330 31.28 -19.45 23.43
N GLY A 331 30.72 -18.52 24.20
CA GLY A 331 29.29 -18.36 24.45
C GLY A 331 28.74 -19.22 25.60
N LEU A 332 27.53 -18.88 26.07
CA LEU A 332 26.87 -19.51 27.22
C LEU A 332 26.82 -21.04 27.12
N SER A 333 26.54 -21.58 25.93
CA SER A 333 26.47 -23.04 25.72
C SER A 333 27.80 -23.76 25.99
N ALA A 334 28.94 -23.14 25.68
CA ALA A 334 30.26 -23.72 25.97
C ALA A 334 30.54 -23.72 27.47
N VAL A 335 30.16 -22.64 28.16
CA VAL A 335 30.29 -22.50 29.62
C VAL A 335 29.45 -23.56 30.35
N LEU A 336 28.19 -23.74 29.96
CA LEU A 336 27.30 -24.74 30.55
C LEU A 336 27.81 -26.17 30.31
N LYS A 337 28.34 -26.47 29.12
CA LYS A 337 29.00 -27.76 28.84
C LYS A 337 30.22 -27.98 29.72
N GLY A 338 31.05 -26.95 29.92
CA GLY A 338 32.20 -27.00 30.82
C GLY A 338 31.82 -27.29 32.28
N LYS A 339 30.60 -26.91 32.67
CA LYS A 339 29.99 -27.23 33.98
C LYS A 339 29.32 -28.60 34.06
N GLY A 340 29.36 -29.40 32.99
CA GLY A 340 28.81 -30.75 32.97
C GLY A 340 27.33 -30.85 32.59
N PHE A 341 26.66 -29.76 32.22
CA PHE A 341 25.30 -29.82 31.68
C PHE A 341 25.29 -30.49 30.30
N GLN A 342 24.30 -31.35 30.03
CA GLN A 342 24.17 -32.04 28.74
C GLN A 342 22.74 -32.03 28.21
N GLY A 343 22.61 -32.02 26.87
CA GLY A 343 21.33 -32.16 26.16
C GLY A 343 20.25 -31.22 26.69
N LYS A 344 19.17 -31.79 27.21
CA LYS A 344 18.01 -31.05 27.75
C LYS A 344 18.37 -30.11 28.91
N GLN A 345 19.36 -30.48 29.73
CA GLN A 345 19.77 -29.68 30.90
C GLN A 345 20.39 -28.34 30.47
N ILE A 346 21.09 -28.30 29.32
CA ILE A 346 21.60 -27.05 28.75
C ILE A 346 20.43 -26.13 28.36
N GLY A 347 19.36 -26.69 27.77
CA GLY A 347 18.17 -25.93 27.41
C GLY A 347 17.47 -25.32 28.64
N GLU A 348 17.30 -26.11 29.70
CA GLU A 348 16.69 -25.65 30.96
C GLU A 348 17.57 -24.60 31.67
N ALA A 349 18.88 -24.80 31.72
CA ALA A 349 19.81 -23.82 32.27
C ALA A 349 19.83 -22.53 31.44
N ASN A 350 19.86 -22.62 30.12
CA ASN A 350 19.80 -21.46 29.23
C ASN A 350 18.49 -20.66 29.43
N ALA A 351 17.34 -21.34 29.56
CA ALA A 351 16.08 -20.68 29.87
C ALA A 351 16.12 -19.91 31.20
N LYS A 352 16.67 -20.51 32.26
CA LYS A 352 16.85 -19.83 33.56
C LYS A 352 17.79 -18.63 33.48
N VAL A 353 18.89 -18.74 32.73
CA VAL A 353 19.84 -17.65 32.54
C VAL A 353 19.17 -16.52 31.75
N LYS A 354 18.45 -16.81 30.67
CA LYS A 354 17.70 -15.81 29.91
C LYS A 354 16.64 -15.10 30.76
N GLU A 355 15.91 -15.84 31.60
CA GLU A 355 14.96 -15.27 32.56
C GLU A 355 15.66 -14.36 33.59
N PHE A 356 16.79 -14.80 34.14
CA PHE A 356 17.61 -13.99 35.03
C PHE A 356 18.07 -12.69 34.38
N VAL A 357 18.58 -12.75 33.14
CA VAL A 357 19.01 -11.57 32.38
C VAL A 357 17.84 -10.63 32.16
N ARG A 358 16.68 -11.16 31.72
CA ARG A 358 15.46 -10.37 31.48
C ARG A 358 15.05 -9.57 32.72
N ASN A 359 15.15 -10.16 33.91
CA ASN A 359 14.82 -9.50 35.19
C ASN A 359 15.87 -8.47 35.66
N ASN A 360 17.00 -8.32 34.95
CA ASN A 360 18.10 -7.43 35.32
C ASN A 360 18.52 -6.47 34.18
N LEU A 361 17.76 -6.40 33.07
CA LEU A 361 18.11 -5.60 31.88
C LEU A 361 18.26 -4.10 32.13
N ASP A 362 17.67 -3.56 33.20
CA ASP A 362 17.72 -2.12 33.53
C ASP A 362 19.05 -1.68 34.18
N GLN A 363 19.99 -2.60 34.39
CA GLN A 363 21.29 -2.31 35.00
C GLN A 363 22.31 -1.84 33.97
N ASP A 364 23.36 -1.16 34.42
CA ASP A 364 24.48 -0.83 33.54
C ASP A 364 25.15 -2.12 33.00
N GLN A 365 25.69 -2.05 31.79
CA GLN A 365 26.18 -3.23 31.08
C GLN A 365 27.27 -4.00 31.85
N ASN A 366 28.14 -3.28 32.58
CA ASN A 366 29.21 -3.92 33.34
C ASN A 366 28.65 -4.66 34.55
N GLY A 367 27.78 -4.02 35.34
CA GLY A 367 27.09 -4.64 36.46
C GLY A 367 26.22 -5.83 36.04
N LEU A 368 25.53 -5.72 34.89
CA LEU A 368 24.76 -6.80 34.31
C LEU A 368 25.64 -8.00 33.93
N ASN A 369 26.76 -7.77 33.24
CA ASN A 369 27.70 -8.82 32.83
C ASN A 369 28.27 -9.59 34.03
N GLU A 370 28.64 -8.89 35.11
CA GLU A 370 29.13 -9.52 36.34
C GLU A 370 28.06 -10.40 37.00
N LYS A 371 26.83 -9.91 37.09
CA LYS A 371 25.71 -10.68 37.64
C LYS A 371 25.35 -11.90 36.81
N ILE A 372 25.34 -11.77 35.48
CA ILE A 372 25.11 -12.90 34.57
C ILE A 372 26.15 -13.99 34.81
N ARG A 373 27.45 -13.63 34.85
CA ARG A 373 28.54 -14.57 35.10
C ARG A 373 28.42 -15.22 36.48
N GLY A 374 28.13 -14.43 37.52
CA GLY A 374 27.92 -14.94 38.88
C GLY A 374 26.73 -15.89 38.99
N PHE A 375 25.61 -15.57 38.34
CA PHE A 375 24.44 -16.46 38.30
C PHE A 375 24.76 -17.78 37.60
N VAL A 376 25.42 -17.73 36.43
CA VAL A 376 25.85 -18.95 35.72
C VAL A 376 26.85 -19.76 36.55
N GLN A 377 27.71 -19.13 37.34
CA GLN A 377 28.59 -19.83 38.28
C GLN A 377 27.82 -20.56 39.38
N SER A 378 26.65 -20.06 39.80
CA SER A 378 25.80 -20.67 40.83
C SER A 378 24.91 -21.82 40.34
N LEU A 379 24.72 -21.95 39.02
CA LEU A 379 24.08 -23.11 38.38
C LEU A 379 25.03 -24.32 38.36
#